data_AF-A0A964Y7V1-F1
#
_entry.id   AF-A0A964Y7V1-F1
#
_cell.length_a   1.000
_cell.length_b   1.000
_cell.length_c   1.000
_cell.angle_alpha   90.00
_cell.angle_beta   90.00
_cell.angle_gamma   90.00
#
_symmetry.space_group_name_H-M   'P 1'
#
loop_
_entity.id
_entity.type
_entity.pdbx_description
1 polymer ?
#
loop_
_entity_poly.entity_id
_entity_poly.type
_entity_poly.pdbx_seq_one_letter_code
_entity_poly.pdbx_strand_id
1 'polypeptide(L)'
;MSEKLFDISVILPIFNGGELFMDAIYSIEQSKIPFKNKFISFNGESDFDYQKFINAISKNSLKNSYTIFQTRKNLNAQDHALFILDKLKALLNDHSLVFLLAHDDRILPPNVD
;
A
#
# COMPACT_ATOMS: atom_id res chain seq x y z
N MET A 1 29.04 2.47 12.50
CA MET A 1 27.69 2.35 13.07
C MET A 1 26.81 1.75 12.00
N SER A 2 26.22 0.57 12.23
CA SER A 2 25.23 0.00 11.30
C SER A 2 24.06 0.96 11.26
N GLU A 3 23.73 1.47 10.07
CA GLU A 3 22.50 2.23 9.86
C GLU A 3 21.35 1.37 10.39
N LYS A 4 20.66 1.86 11.42
CA LYS A 4 19.37 1.30 11.81
C LYS A 4 18.44 1.58 10.65
N LEU A 5 18.44 0.70 9.67
CA LEU A 5 17.38 0.55 8.69
C LEU A 5 16.14 0.24 9.51
N PHE A 6 15.41 1.29 9.86
CA PHE A 6 14.07 1.14 10.42
C PHE A 6 13.34 0.15 9.50
N ASP A 7 12.73 -0.87 10.09
CA ASP A 7 12.00 -1.91 9.36
C ASP A 7 10.67 -1.30 8.89
N ILE A 8 10.79 -0.33 7.97
CA ILE A 8 9.72 0.53 7.50
C ILE A 8 9.01 -0.18 6.38
N SER A 9 7.74 -0.46 6.65
CA SER A 9 6.82 -1.08 5.70
C SER A 9 5.81 -0.07 5.20
N VAL A 10 5.70 0.11 3.89
CA VAL A 10 4.66 0.98 3.29
C VAL A 10 3.45 0.16 2.95
N ILE A 11 2.26 0.69 3.20
CA ILE A 11 1.00 0.09 2.81
C ILE A 11 0.20 1.12 2.02
N LEU A 12 -0.18 0.75 0.81
CA LEU A 12 -1.10 1.52 -0.04
C LEU A 12 -2.46 0.80 -0.08
N PRO A 13 -3.46 1.19 0.73
CA PRO A 13 -4.83 0.76 0.54
C PRO A 13 -5.45 1.53 -0.63
N ILE A 14 -5.82 0.83 -1.69
CA ILE A 14 -6.39 1.42 -2.91
C ILE A 14 -7.91 1.21 -2.89
N PHE A 15 -8.65 2.31 -2.83
CA PHE A 15 -10.09 2.34 -3.07
C PHE A 15 -10.32 2.67 -4.54
N ASN A 16 -11.33 2.04 -5.15
CA ASN A 16 -11.74 2.24 -6.55
C ASN A 16 -11.79 3.74 -6.87
N GLY A 17 -10.80 4.24 -7.63
CA GLY A 17 -10.57 5.69 -7.76
C GLY A 17 -9.67 6.15 -8.91
N GLY A 18 -9.05 5.25 -9.68
CA GLY A 18 -8.29 5.65 -10.87
C GLY A 18 -6.91 6.27 -10.57
N GLU A 19 -6.48 7.25 -11.37
CA GLU A 19 -5.07 7.65 -11.60
C GLU A 19 -4.22 8.00 -10.37
N LEU A 20 -4.87 8.50 -9.33
CA LEU A 20 -4.28 8.95 -8.08
C LEU A 20 -3.40 7.90 -7.36
N PHE A 21 -3.74 6.61 -7.43
CA PHE A 21 -2.91 5.58 -6.77
C PHE A 21 -1.55 5.37 -7.46
N MET A 22 -1.45 5.60 -8.78
CA MET A 22 -0.18 5.43 -9.51
C MET A 22 0.81 6.53 -9.14
N ASP A 23 0.36 7.75 -8.87
CA ASP A 23 1.21 8.84 -8.41
C ASP A 23 1.77 8.57 -7.01
N ALA A 24 1.00 7.94 -6.13
CA ALA A 24 1.48 7.45 -4.84
C ALA A 24 2.61 6.43 -5.01
N ILE A 25 2.44 5.48 -5.92
CA ILE A 25 3.48 4.48 -6.24
C ILE A 25 4.73 5.19 -6.79
N TYR A 26 4.58 6.10 -7.75
CA TYR A 26 5.73 6.84 -8.30
C TYR A 26 6.44 7.69 -7.25
N SER A 27 5.71 8.25 -6.28
CA SER A 27 6.29 8.98 -5.16
C SER A 27 7.16 8.07 -4.27
N ILE A 28 6.71 6.84 -4.00
CA ILE A 28 7.51 5.83 -3.29
C ILE A 28 8.74 5.42 -4.10
N GLU A 29 8.59 5.21 -5.41
CA GLU A 29 9.68 4.86 -6.33
C GLU A 29 10.78 5.92 -6.39
N GLN A 30 10.40 7.20 -6.28
CA GLN A 30 11.32 8.33 -6.33
C GLN A 30 11.85 8.72 -4.95
N SER A 31 11.23 8.22 -3.88
CA SER A 31 11.65 8.51 -2.51
C SER A 31 13.06 7.96 -2.22
N LYS A 32 13.82 8.67 -1.38
CA LYS A 32 15.11 8.20 -0.84
C LYS A 32 14.95 7.39 0.44
N ILE A 33 13.71 7.06 0.82
CA ILE A 33 13.43 6.33 2.05
C ILE A 33 13.73 4.84 1.80
N PRO A 34 14.61 4.20 2.61
CA PRO A 34 15.01 2.82 2.40
C PRO A 34 13.94 1.85 2.94
N PHE A 35 12.76 1.84 2.33
CA PHE A 35 11.68 0.92 2.69
C PHE A 35 12.11 -0.53 2.49
N LYS A 36 12.19 -1.29 3.59
CA LYS A 36 12.60 -2.71 3.58
C LYS A 36 11.54 -3.59 2.92
N ASN A 37 10.28 -3.38 3.27
CA ASN A 37 9.14 -4.08 2.69
C ASN A 37 8.15 -3.05 2.11
N LYS A 38 7.50 -3.38 0.99
CA LYS A 38 6.53 -2.51 0.32
C LYS A 38 5.29 -3.33 0.01
N PHE A 39 4.19 -2.97 0.64
CA PHE A 39 2.92 -3.67 0.54
C PHE A 39 1.91 -2.78 -0.18
N ILE A 40 1.10 -3.41 -1.03
CA ILE A 40 0.02 -2.76 -1.74
C ILE A 40 -1.23 -3.63 -1.62
N SER A 41 -2.37 -3.00 -1.37
CA SER A 41 -3.63 -3.72 -1.26
C SER A 41 -4.72 -3.07 -2.09
N PHE A 42 -5.31 -3.85 -2.96
CA PHE A 42 -6.43 -3.44 -3.80
C PHE A 42 -7.75 -3.81 -3.13
N ASN A 43 -8.62 -2.82 -2.95
CA ASN A 43 -10.01 -2.99 -2.55
C ASN A 43 -10.94 -2.91 -3.76
N GLY A 44 -12.12 -3.49 -3.63
CA GLY A 44 -13.14 -3.48 -4.67
C GLY A 44 -13.25 -4.80 -5.43
N GLU A 45 -14.39 -5.00 -6.07
CA GLU A 45 -14.64 -6.16 -6.95
C GLU A 45 -14.02 -5.99 -8.35
N SER A 46 -13.83 -4.74 -8.77
CA SER A 46 -13.13 -4.39 -10.00
C SER A 46 -11.64 -4.73 -9.88
N ASP A 47 -11.05 -5.35 -10.90
CA ASP A 47 -9.62 -5.61 -10.97
C ASP A 47 -8.86 -4.52 -11.75
N PHE A 48 -9.53 -3.44 -12.17
CA PHE A 48 -8.96 -2.38 -13.01
C PHE A 48 -7.65 -1.80 -12.46
N ASP A 49 -7.65 -1.34 -11.20
CA ASP A 49 -6.47 -0.74 -10.57
C ASP A 49 -5.35 -1.78 -10.38
N TYR A 50 -5.72 -3.02 -10.07
CA TYR A 50 -4.77 -4.13 -10.01
C TYR A 50 -4.11 -4.39 -11.36
N GLN A 51 -4.89 -4.47 -12.46
CA GLN A 51 -4.34 -4.67 -13.80
C GLN A 51 -3.44 -3.51 -14.23
N LYS A 52 -3.83 -2.27 -13.91
CA LYS A 52 -3.00 -1.08 -14.18
C LYS A 52 -1.65 -1.18 -13.45
N PHE A 53 -1.64 -1.62 -12.20
CA PHE A 53 -0.42 -1.84 -11.42
C PHE A 53 0.45 -2.98 -11.98
N ILE A 54 -0.14 -4.13 -12.29
CA ILE A 54 0.57 -5.27 -12.88
C ILE A 54 1.19 -4.89 -14.22
N ASN A 55 0.48 -4.11 -15.03
CA ASN A 55 1.01 -3.57 -16.29
C ASN A 55 2.20 -2.62 -16.07
N ALA A 56 2.22 -1.84 -15.00
CA ALA A 56 3.36 -0.99 -14.67
C ALA A 56 4.59 -1.82 -14.22
N ILE A 57 4.37 -2.88 -13.44
CA ILE A 57 5.43 -3.83 -13.05
C ILE A 57 5.99 -4.55 -14.28
N SER A 58 5.13 -5.11 -15.14
CA SER A 58 5.55 -5.92 -16.29
C SER A 58 6.34 -5.12 -17.33
N LYS A 59 6.11 -3.82 -17.40
CA LYS A 59 6.87 -2.87 -18.24
C LYS A 59 8.19 -2.40 -17.61
N ASN A 60 8.63 -2.99 -16.50
CA ASN A 60 9.80 -2.56 -15.72
C ASN A 60 9.78 -1.06 -15.36
N SER A 61 8.57 -0.48 -15.22
CA SER A 61 8.42 0.96 -14.91
C SER A 61 8.59 1.25 -13.42
N LEU A 62 8.57 0.21 -12.58
CA LEU A 62 8.79 0.29 -11.14
C LEU A 62 10.11 -0.41 -10.80
N LYS A 63 10.95 0.24 -10.00
CA LYS A 63 12.27 -0.24 -9.56
C LYS A 63 12.15 -1.13 -8.33
N ASN A 64 11.14 -0.90 -7.49
CA ASN A 64 10.96 -1.67 -6.28
C ASN A 64 10.13 -2.94 -6.48
N SER A 65 10.38 -3.93 -5.62
CA SER A 65 9.52 -5.10 -5.47
C SER A 65 8.39 -4.81 -4.47
N TYR A 66 7.19 -5.30 -4.79
CA TYR A 66 5.98 -5.12 -3.98
C TYR A 66 5.35 -6.46 -3.63
N THR A 67 4.87 -6.58 -2.39
CA THR A 67 3.96 -7.65 -1.99
C THR A 67 2.52 -7.18 -2.16
N ILE A 68 1.74 -7.93 -2.93
CA ILE A 68 0.42 -7.51 -3.40
C ILE A 68 -0.69 -8.30 -2.70
N PHE A 69 -1.71 -7.60 -2.20
CA PHE A 69 -2.93 -8.18 -1.68
C PHE A 69 -4.15 -7.67 -2.45
N GLN A 70 -5.19 -8.51 -2.58
CA GLN A 70 -6.48 -8.12 -3.15
C GLN A 70 -7.61 -8.61 -2.26
N THR A 71 -8.62 -7.78 -2.03
CA THR A 71 -9.83 -8.18 -1.31
C THR A 71 -10.86 -8.85 -2.24
N ARG A 72 -10.96 -8.39 -3.49
CA ARG A 72 -12.03 -8.73 -4.47
C ARG A 72 -13.44 -8.54 -3.90
N LYS A 73 -13.59 -7.55 -3.02
CA LYS A 73 -14.84 -7.19 -2.33
C LYS A 73 -14.88 -5.69 -2.18
N ASN A 74 -16.06 -5.09 -2.18
CA ASN A 74 -16.23 -3.66 -1.88
C ASN A 74 -16.25 -3.43 -0.36
N LEU A 75 -15.11 -3.59 0.31
CA LEU A 75 -15.00 -3.35 1.76
C LEU A 75 -15.08 -1.85 2.05
N ASN A 76 -15.64 -1.47 3.21
CA ASN A 76 -15.47 -0.11 3.71
C ASN A 76 -14.00 0.12 4.16
N ALA A 77 -13.66 1.36 4.50
CA ALA A 77 -12.30 1.73 4.87
C ALA A 77 -11.75 0.97 6.08
N GLN A 78 -12.58 0.79 7.10
CA GLN A 78 -12.21 0.09 8.33
C GLN A 78 -11.96 -1.40 8.07
N ASP A 79 -12.84 -2.07 7.33
CA ASP A 79 -12.75 -3.48 7.01
C ASP A 79 -11.55 -3.78 6.10
N HIS A 80 -11.24 -2.87 5.16
CA HIS A 80 -10.06 -3.00 4.33
C HIS A 80 -8.77 -2.81 5.13
N ALA A 81 -8.72 -1.84 6.05
CA ALA A 81 -7.59 -1.65 6.94
C ALA A 81 -7.35 -2.89 7.81
N LEU A 82 -8.41 -3.47 8.38
CA LEU A 82 -8.35 -4.72 9.16
C LEU A 82 -7.84 -5.88 8.31
N PHE A 83 -8.36 -6.04 7.10
CA PHE A 83 -7.88 -7.04 6.14
C PHE A 83 -6.36 -6.94 5.92
N ILE A 84 -5.85 -5.72 5.70
CA ILE A 84 -4.42 -5.51 5.46
C ILE A 84 -3.61 -5.82 6.72
N LEU A 85 -4.03 -5.30 7.88
CA LEU A 85 -3.33 -5.53 9.15
C LEU A 85 -3.22 -7.03 9.46
N ASP A 86 -4.28 -7.80 9.23
CA ASP A 86 -4.25 -9.26 9.44
C ASP A 86 -3.29 -9.98 8.50
N LYS A 87 -3.14 -9.53 7.25
CA LYS A 87 -2.12 -10.06 6.34
C LYS A 87 -0.70 -9.72 6.78
N LEU A 88 -0.51 -8.53 7.35
CA LEU A 88 0.80 -8.04 7.75
C LEU A 88 1.31 -8.66 9.05
N LYS A 89 0.42 -9.03 9.99
CA LYS A 89 0.82 -9.72 11.23
C LYS A 89 1.67 -10.98 10.98
N ALA A 90 1.45 -11.66 9.85
CA ALA A 90 2.21 -12.84 9.48
C ALA A 90 3.57 -12.53 8.80
N LEU A 91 3.81 -11.27 8.42
CA LEU A 91 4.96 -10.85 7.60
C LEU A 91 5.86 -9.82 8.29
N LEU A 92 5.32 -9.11 9.29
CA LEU A 92 6.03 -8.11 10.07
C LEU A 92 6.48 -8.69 11.41
N ASN A 93 7.58 -8.17 11.94
CA ASN A 93 8.01 -8.47 13.30
C ASN A 93 7.38 -7.47 14.29
N ASP A 94 7.36 -7.82 15.57
CA ASP A 94 6.77 -7.00 16.65
C ASP A 94 7.43 -5.62 16.81
N HIS A 95 8.56 -5.37 16.15
CA HIS A 95 9.30 -4.11 16.17
C HIS A 95 9.24 -3.35 14.84
N SER A 96 8.44 -3.82 13.87
CA SER A 96 8.29 -3.16 12.57
C SER A 96 7.56 -1.82 12.73
N LEU A 97 8.09 -0.79 12.08
CA LEU A 97 7.41 0.51 11.99
C LEU A 97 6.63 0.55 10.68
N VAL A 98 5.32 0.79 10.77
CA VAL A 98 4.44 0.74 9.61
C VAL A 98 4.02 2.15 9.20
N PHE A 99 4.24 2.50 7.93
CA PHE A 99 3.73 3.74 7.34
C PHE A 99 2.57 3.40 6.40
N LEU A 100 1.37 3.77 6.81
CA LEU A 100 0.17 3.68 5.99
C LEU A 100 0.10 4.93 5.10
N LEU A 101 0.22 4.73 3.79
CA LEU A 101 -0.02 5.78 2.79
C LEU A 101 -1.36 5.51 2.16
N ALA A 102 -2.41 6.03 2.77
CA ALA A 102 -3.75 6.03 2.21
C ALA A 102 -3.86 7.13 1.13
N HIS A 103 -4.15 6.75 -0.12
CA HIS A 103 -4.49 7.71 -1.19
C HIS A 103 -6.02 7.82 -1.36
N ASP A 104 -6.76 7.78 -0.27
CA ASP A 104 -8.16 8.15 -0.30
C ASP A 104 -8.35 9.25 0.73
N ASP A 105 -8.74 10.42 0.23
CA ASP A 105 -9.02 11.64 1.00
C ASP A 105 -10.12 11.41 2.05
N ARG A 106 -10.81 10.25 1.98
CA ARG A 106 -11.81 9.77 2.95
C ARG A 106 -11.21 8.89 4.05
N ILE A 107 -9.94 8.49 3.98
CA ILE A 107 -9.18 7.84 5.07
C ILE A 107 -8.53 8.94 5.92
N LEU A 108 -9.35 9.93 6.30
CA LEU A 108 -9.06 10.71 7.47
C LEU A 108 -9.63 9.95 8.69
N PRO A 109 -9.01 10.06 9.87
CA PRO A 109 -9.65 9.58 11.09
C PRO A 109 -11.07 10.18 11.16
N PRO A 110 -12.10 9.37 11.45
CA PRO A 110 -13.42 9.94 11.69
C PRO A 110 -13.26 10.92 12.85
N ASN A 111 -13.60 12.19 12.59
CA ASN A 111 -13.51 13.37 13.47
C ASN A 111 -12.23 14.21 13.30
N VAL A 112 -12.27 15.11 12.32
CA VAL A 112 -11.80 16.49 12.50
C VAL A 112 -13.00 17.36 12.13
N ASP A 113 -13.83 17.60 13.17
CA ASP A 113 -15.15 18.24 13.25
C ASP A 113 -16.32 17.62 12.46
#